data_AF-A0A1V8SZ40-F1
#
_entry.id   AF-A0A1V8SZ40-F1
#
_cell.length_a   1.000
_cell.length_b   1.000
_cell.length_c   1.000
_cell.angle_alpha   90.00
_cell.angle_beta   90.00
_cell.angle_gamma   90.00
#
_symmetry.space_group_name_H-M   'P 1'
#
loop_
_entity.id
_entity.type
_entity.pdbx_description
1 polymer ?
#
loop_
_entity_poly.entity_id
_entity_poly.type
_entity_poly.pdbx_seq_one_letter_code
_entity_poly.pdbx_strand_id
1 'polypeptide(L)'
;MARNNDGLALPDRLGLQGLNGHLNSADHNDSRATSPGGGRFGSDDDEEGDGVARLGRTRPRVFPYAKYMPYETESRERQERDMDEMLRHLYLAVASGDFASGAVHWTKEIRGWMSLKFDLTRTQRITLVKLYYELALAPGLEYAIAERFASMFMVLTKRKHYLRQGKDLTLDWRPLYKEMKVFVLPSESATNNTFSSKRNIRTLTKICTFAQLFFDPSEVPAMLEELLPFFSMSFSEHAFVVTGLLNLMLPSGAPPAGEPKLQPQNYLPTFFHLWSLVNRSMMIDIRMMDIFSRQARDCLGAEHVPFGPSGMFTEEQTSMIFTAILRLLEIPVGQATTPYSASVDLGAGQAILIDRDPRKHPSSHSIARWIIMSLSPQCLEASNEQSILHHLEGLIQGVETFFHPSNSGNWTKPLSQMVYYLADFF
;
A
#
# COMPACT_ATOMS: atom_id res chain seq x y z
N MET A 1 -9.04 53.23 -51.49
CA MET A 1 -8.79 53.65 -50.10
C MET A 1 -8.43 52.41 -49.30
N ALA A 2 -7.13 52.23 -49.05
CA ALA A 2 -6.59 51.20 -48.17
C ALA A 2 -5.55 51.87 -47.28
N ARG A 3 -5.57 51.59 -45.96
CA ARG A 3 -4.41 51.57 -45.04
C ARG A 3 -4.85 51.28 -43.58
N ASN A 4 -4.31 50.17 -43.07
CA ASN A 4 -3.80 49.84 -41.72
C ASN A 4 -4.07 50.79 -40.54
N ASN A 5 -4.35 50.26 -39.34
CA ASN A 5 -3.27 49.85 -38.41
C ASN A 5 -3.77 49.15 -37.12
N ASP A 6 -2.89 48.28 -36.62
CA ASP A 6 -2.86 47.44 -35.43
C ASP A 6 -3.17 48.08 -34.07
N GLY A 7 -3.51 47.23 -33.08
CA GLY A 7 -3.18 47.52 -31.67
C GLY A 7 -3.97 46.78 -30.58
N LEU A 8 -3.38 45.67 -30.09
CA LEU A 8 -3.33 45.25 -28.68
C LEU A 8 -4.63 45.11 -27.86
N ALA A 9 -5.10 43.87 -27.69
CA ALA A 9 -5.99 43.49 -26.59
C ALA A 9 -5.16 42.99 -25.38
N LEU A 10 -5.22 43.73 -24.28
CA LEU A 10 -4.74 43.33 -22.95
C LEU A 10 -5.87 42.61 -22.17
N PRO A 11 -5.54 41.65 -21.30
CA PRO A 11 -6.49 40.70 -20.71
C PRO A 11 -7.15 41.20 -19.42
N ASP A 12 -8.26 40.53 -19.11
CA ASP A 12 -9.18 40.76 -18.00
C ASP A 12 -8.53 40.82 -16.61
N ARG A 13 -9.05 41.77 -15.83
CA ARG A 13 -8.89 41.89 -14.38
C ARG A 13 -9.61 40.73 -13.67
N LEU A 14 -8.85 39.86 -13.02
CA LEU A 14 -9.32 39.07 -11.87
C LEU A 14 -8.34 39.31 -10.70
N GLY A 15 -8.77 40.14 -9.77
CA GLY A 15 -8.11 40.38 -8.50
C GLY A 15 -8.97 39.86 -7.35
N LEU A 16 -8.32 39.11 -6.46
CA LEU A 16 -8.62 38.96 -5.03
C LEU A 16 -9.79 38.04 -4.63
N GLN A 17 -9.49 36.73 -4.56
CA GLN A 17 -9.91 35.91 -3.42
C GLN A 17 -8.69 35.19 -2.85
N GLY A 18 -8.33 35.57 -1.63
CA GLY A 18 -7.14 35.13 -0.91
C GLY A 18 -7.35 33.82 -0.15
N LEU A 19 -6.25 33.07 -0.11
CA LEU A 19 -5.70 32.39 1.06
C LEU A 19 -6.56 31.27 1.67
N ASN A 20 -6.42 30.07 1.10
CA ASN A 20 -6.38 28.83 1.89
C ASN A 20 -5.13 28.03 1.52
N GLY A 21 -4.19 27.96 2.47
CA GLY A 21 -2.90 27.29 2.32
C GLY A 21 -3.06 25.77 2.22
N HIS A 22 -2.91 25.25 1.01
CA HIS A 22 -2.60 23.85 0.81
C HIS A 22 -1.10 23.64 1.02
N LEU A 23 -0.73 23.18 2.22
CA LEU A 23 0.56 22.56 2.48
C LEU A 23 0.61 21.22 1.72
N ASN A 24 1.15 21.27 0.50
CA ASN A 24 1.63 20.09 -0.22
C ASN A 24 2.79 19.48 0.56
N SER A 25 2.52 18.47 1.38
CA SER A 25 3.58 17.56 1.83
C SER A 25 3.92 16.63 0.67
N ALA A 26 5.06 16.86 0.03
CA ALA A 26 5.71 15.89 -0.83
C ALA A 26 5.84 14.57 -0.05
N ASP A 27 5.08 13.55 -0.46
CA ASP A 27 5.30 12.16 -0.02
C ASP A 27 6.60 11.68 -0.72
N HIS A 28 7.74 12.12 -0.19
CA HIS A 28 8.99 11.42 -0.41
C HIS A 28 8.94 10.13 0.41
N ASN A 29 8.53 9.06 -0.26
CA ASN A 29 8.88 7.70 0.11
C ASN A 29 10.40 7.57 -0.05
N ASP A 30 11.17 8.14 0.89
CA ASP A 30 12.60 7.85 0.95
C ASP A 30 12.77 6.38 1.32
N SER A 31 13.42 5.66 0.39
CA SER A 31 13.72 4.23 0.30
C SER A 31 14.54 3.62 1.46
N ARG A 32 14.31 4.05 2.70
CA ARG A 32 14.90 3.43 3.90
C ARG A 32 13.93 2.55 4.69
N ALA A 33 12.67 2.46 4.22
CA ALA A 33 11.60 1.70 4.88
C ALA A 33 11.26 0.37 4.21
N THR A 34 11.94 0.00 3.12
CA THR A 34 11.59 -1.13 2.25
C THR A 34 12.43 -2.39 2.46
N SER A 35 13.55 -2.37 3.18
CA SER A 35 14.29 -3.61 3.47
C SER A 35 13.42 -4.57 4.29
N PRO A 36 13.04 -5.74 3.75
CA PRO A 36 12.47 -6.81 4.55
C PRO A 36 13.55 -7.32 5.51
N GLY A 37 13.15 -7.62 6.73
CA GLY A 37 13.91 -8.40 7.73
C GLY A 37 15.42 -8.57 7.52
N GLY A 38 16.22 -7.52 7.78
CA GLY A 38 17.61 -7.73 8.17
C GLY A 38 17.63 -8.32 9.57
N GLY A 39 18.04 -9.59 9.67
CA GLY A 39 18.14 -10.33 10.92
C GLY A 39 18.98 -9.63 12.00
N ARG A 40 18.65 -9.98 13.25
CA ARG A 40 19.41 -9.80 14.50
C ARG A 40 20.59 -8.80 14.43
N PHE A 41 20.32 -7.54 14.77
CA PHE A 41 21.29 -6.77 15.54
C PHE A 41 21.12 -7.16 17.01
N GLY A 42 21.61 -8.36 17.35
CA GLY A 42 22.09 -8.62 18.70
C GLY A 42 23.51 -8.09 18.75
N SER A 43 23.68 -6.91 19.31
CA SER A 43 24.94 -6.52 19.94
C SER A 43 24.63 -6.48 21.43
N ASP A 44 25.16 -7.46 22.14
CA ASP A 44 25.16 -7.59 23.60
C ASP A 44 25.93 -6.42 24.24
N ASP A 45 25.32 -5.23 24.25
CA ASP A 45 25.69 -4.10 25.11
C ASP A 45 24.41 -3.57 25.76
N ASP A 46 23.85 -4.43 26.62
CA ASP A 46 22.61 -4.23 27.37
C ASP A 46 22.82 -3.35 28.62
N GLU A 47 22.96 -2.04 28.43
CA GLU A 47 22.71 -1.06 29.52
C GLU A 47 21.77 0.10 29.13
N GLU A 48 21.40 0.26 27.84
CA GLU A 48 20.34 1.20 27.38
C GLU A 48 19.05 0.49 26.88
N GLY A 49 18.91 -0.81 27.11
CA GLY A 49 17.90 -1.69 26.49
C GLY A 49 16.44 -1.52 26.97
N ASP A 50 16.21 -1.00 28.18
CA ASP A 50 14.85 -0.99 28.77
C ASP A 50 13.96 0.13 28.20
N GLY A 51 14.56 1.25 27.79
CA GLY A 51 13.82 2.40 27.25
C GLY A 51 13.23 2.15 25.86
N VAL A 52 13.99 1.49 24.98
CA VAL A 52 13.61 1.30 23.56
C VAL A 52 12.51 0.24 23.41
N ALA A 53 12.56 -0.83 24.21
CA ALA A 53 11.53 -1.87 24.22
C ALA A 53 10.18 -1.32 24.71
N ARG A 54 10.19 -0.50 25.78
CA ARG A 54 8.99 0.11 26.37
C ARG A 54 8.35 1.18 25.47
N LEU A 55 9.16 1.91 24.70
CA LEU A 55 8.70 2.87 23.68
C LEU A 55 8.22 2.19 22.38
N GLY A 56 8.21 0.86 22.34
CA GLY A 56 7.67 0.08 21.23
C GLY A 56 8.49 0.12 19.95
N ARG A 57 9.62 0.82 19.93
CA ARG A 57 10.44 1.02 18.73
C ARG A 57 11.33 -0.19 18.49
N THR A 58 11.42 -0.62 17.24
CA THR A 58 12.44 -1.59 16.83
C THR A 58 13.77 -0.96 16.46
N ARG A 59 13.82 0.37 16.30
CA ARG A 59 15.03 1.13 15.96
C ARG A 59 15.16 2.41 16.79
N PRO A 60 16.34 2.72 17.37
CA PRO A 60 16.57 3.96 18.13
C PRO A 60 16.50 5.21 17.23
N ARG A 61 16.45 6.40 17.83
CA ARG A 61 16.55 7.67 17.08
C ARG A 61 18.02 7.91 16.74
N VAL A 62 18.30 8.21 15.47
CA VAL A 62 19.67 8.52 15.01
C VAL A 62 20.12 9.90 15.49
N PHE A 63 19.19 10.85 15.66
CA PHE A 63 19.51 12.21 16.10
C PHE A 63 18.97 12.48 17.52
N PRO A 64 19.84 12.77 18.51
CA PRO A 64 19.43 13.01 19.90
C PRO A 64 19.00 14.47 20.09
N TYR A 65 17.75 14.78 19.71
CA TYR A 65 17.20 16.15 19.73
C TYR A 65 17.36 16.85 21.08
N ALA A 66 17.02 16.19 22.20
CA ALA A 66 17.01 16.79 23.53
C ALA A 66 18.37 17.35 23.95
N LYS A 67 19.49 16.70 23.55
CA LYS A 67 20.85 17.13 23.88
C LYS A 67 21.24 18.48 23.27
N TYR A 68 20.66 18.81 22.12
CA TYR A 68 21.04 20.00 21.35
C TYR A 68 20.05 21.15 21.52
N MET A 69 19.02 20.99 22.35
CA MET A 69 18.09 22.08 22.64
C MET A 69 18.77 23.10 23.57
N PRO A 70 18.59 24.40 23.33
CA PRO A 70 19.20 25.46 24.15
C PRO A 70 18.52 25.64 25.51
N TYR A 71 17.59 24.74 25.87
CA TYR A 71 16.80 24.78 27.11
C TYR A 71 16.61 23.37 27.67
N GLU A 72 16.34 23.28 28.97
CA GLU A 72 16.07 22.02 29.65
C GLU A 72 14.77 21.39 29.11
N THR A 73 14.86 20.13 28.70
CA THR A 73 13.71 19.36 28.26
C THR A 73 13.03 18.67 29.44
N GLU A 74 11.72 18.55 29.37
CA GLU A 74 10.90 17.87 30.39
C GLU A 74 11.36 16.42 30.64
N SER A 75 11.21 15.96 31.87
CA SER A 75 11.49 14.56 32.22
C SER A 75 10.52 13.61 31.52
N ARG A 76 10.98 12.39 31.26
CA ARG A 76 10.15 11.35 30.63
C ARG A 76 8.88 11.05 31.41
N GLU A 77 8.94 11.01 32.74
CA GLU A 77 7.79 10.76 33.60
C GLU A 77 6.72 11.86 33.50
N ARG A 78 7.14 13.11 33.24
CA ARG A 78 6.21 14.19 32.97
C ARG A 78 5.53 14.01 31.61
N GLN A 79 6.32 13.71 30.58
CA GLN A 79 5.81 13.44 29.24
C GLN A 79 4.79 12.28 29.19
N GLU A 80 5.06 11.19 29.93
CA GLU A 80 4.14 10.05 30.01
C GLU A 80 2.84 10.42 30.75
N ARG A 81 2.92 11.18 31.85
CA ARG A 81 1.73 11.66 32.58
C ARG A 81 0.88 12.61 31.73
N ASP A 82 1.49 13.55 31.04
CA ASP A 82 0.77 14.50 30.19
C ASP A 82 0.09 13.77 29.01
N MET A 83 0.74 12.73 28.47
CA MET A 83 0.13 11.85 27.46
C MET A 83 -1.07 11.09 28.02
N ASP A 84 -0.96 10.49 29.21
CA ASP A 84 -2.07 9.77 29.82
C ASP A 84 -3.25 10.69 30.15
N GLU A 85 -3.00 11.94 30.53
CA GLU A 85 -4.03 12.96 30.72
C GLU A 85 -4.76 13.28 29.40
N MET A 86 -4.02 13.49 28.30
CA MET A 86 -4.62 13.67 26.97
C MET A 86 -5.48 12.47 26.55
N LEU A 87 -5.01 11.24 26.81
CA LEU A 87 -5.76 10.01 26.53
C LEU A 87 -7.04 9.92 27.37
N ARG A 88 -6.98 10.30 28.64
CA ARG A 88 -8.14 10.35 29.54
C ARG A 88 -9.19 11.31 29.01
N HIS A 89 -8.79 12.50 28.55
CA HIS A 89 -9.72 13.46 28.00
C HIS A 89 -10.29 13.04 26.64
N LEU A 90 -9.48 12.41 25.78
CA LEU A 90 -9.97 11.79 24.55
C LEU A 90 -11.03 10.73 24.86
N TYR A 91 -10.79 9.86 25.83
CA TYR A 91 -11.73 8.84 26.27
C TYR A 91 -13.05 9.45 26.75
N LEU A 92 -12.99 10.47 27.61
CA LEU A 92 -14.18 11.15 28.11
C LEU A 92 -15.02 11.77 26.99
N ALA A 93 -14.37 12.39 26.00
CA ALA A 93 -15.06 12.98 24.86
C ALA A 93 -15.72 11.93 23.95
N VAL A 94 -15.05 10.80 23.73
CA VAL A 94 -15.62 9.68 22.96
C VAL A 94 -16.79 9.04 23.72
N ALA A 95 -16.64 8.83 25.02
CA ALA A 95 -17.68 8.22 25.86
C ALA A 95 -18.92 9.12 26.02
N SER A 96 -18.75 10.45 26.00
CA SER A 96 -19.87 11.40 26.03
C SER A 96 -20.52 11.64 24.66
N GLY A 97 -19.97 11.08 23.58
CA GLY A 97 -20.43 11.31 22.22
C GLY A 97 -20.05 12.68 21.64
N ASP A 98 -19.17 13.44 22.31
CA ASP A 98 -18.64 14.71 21.82
C ASP A 98 -17.51 14.48 20.80
N PHE A 99 -17.90 14.01 19.62
CA PHE A 99 -16.95 13.75 18.54
C PHE A 99 -16.48 15.03 17.86
N ALA A 100 -17.37 16.02 17.69
CA ALA A 100 -17.13 17.21 16.88
C ALA A 100 -16.16 18.18 17.54
N SER A 101 -16.26 18.38 18.86
CA SER A 101 -15.43 19.34 19.58
C SER A 101 -14.36 18.65 20.41
N GLY A 102 -14.74 17.83 21.38
CA GLY A 102 -13.82 17.16 22.30
C GLY A 102 -12.88 16.17 21.61
N ALA A 103 -13.41 15.12 20.96
CA ALA A 103 -12.57 14.06 20.42
C ALA A 103 -11.64 14.57 19.32
N VAL A 104 -12.13 15.48 18.47
CA VAL A 104 -11.34 16.15 17.43
C VAL A 104 -10.26 17.06 18.02
N HIS A 105 -10.55 17.80 19.09
CA HIS A 105 -9.57 18.64 19.76
C HIS A 105 -8.43 17.78 20.32
N TRP A 106 -8.73 16.76 21.12
CA TRP A 106 -7.70 15.89 21.70
C TRP A 106 -6.94 15.08 20.66
N THR A 107 -7.58 14.71 19.54
CA THR A 107 -6.89 14.10 18.39
C THR A 107 -5.83 15.04 17.80
N LYS A 108 -6.14 16.34 17.70
CA LYS A 108 -5.20 17.35 17.23
C LYS A 108 -4.02 17.52 18.19
N GLU A 109 -4.29 17.58 19.50
CA GLU A 109 -3.25 17.71 20.52
C GLU A 109 -2.31 16.50 20.53
N ILE A 110 -2.85 15.27 20.50
CA ILE A 110 -2.03 14.04 20.42
C ILE A 110 -1.20 14.01 19.13
N ARG A 111 -1.75 14.47 18.01
CA ARG A 111 -1.00 14.59 16.75
C ARG A 111 0.13 15.62 16.89
N GLY A 112 -0.14 16.76 17.53
CA GLY A 112 0.86 17.78 17.88
C GLY A 112 1.97 17.20 18.75
N TRP A 113 1.61 16.45 19.79
CA TRP A 113 2.54 15.76 20.68
C TRP A 113 3.48 14.82 19.93
N MET A 114 2.96 13.96 19.06
CA MET A 114 3.78 13.09 18.22
C MET A 114 4.67 13.87 17.24
N SER A 115 4.24 15.05 16.78
CA SER A 115 5.01 15.90 15.88
C SER A 115 6.27 16.46 16.55
N LEU A 116 6.18 16.74 17.85
CA LEU A 116 7.29 17.11 18.75
C LEU A 116 8.26 15.96 19.03
N LYS A 117 8.06 14.80 18.37
CA LYS A 117 8.90 13.60 18.47
C LYS A 117 8.83 12.90 19.83
N PHE A 118 7.85 13.24 20.67
CA PHE A 118 7.51 12.41 21.83
C PHE A 118 6.94 11.07 21.36
N ASP A 119 7.55 9.99 21.82
CA ASP A 119 7.20 8.64 21.41
C ASP A 119 6.10 8.06 22.31
N LEU A 120 5.03 7.57 21.69
CA LEU A 120 4.00 6.79 22.39
C LEU A 120 4.58 5.46 22.84
N THR A 121 4.11 4.93 23.97
CA THR A 121 4.35 3.52 24.32
C THR A 121 3.68 2.60 23.30
N ARG A 122 4.16 1.35 23.19
CA ARG A 122 3.56 0.37 22.26
C ARG A 122 2.07 0.16 22.56
N THR A 123 1.74 0.01 23.83
CA THR A 123 0.35 -0.21 24.30
C THR A 123 -0.55 0.97 23.93
N GLN A 124 -0.13 2.21 24.24
CA GLN A 124 -0.90 3.41 23.87
C GLN A 124 -1.11 3.49 22.35
N ARG A 125 -0.08 3.20 21.56
CA ARG A 125 -0.19 3.21 20.09
C ARG A 125 -1.18 2.16 19.59
N ILE A 126 -1.11 0.91 20.06
CA ILE A 126 -2.04 -0.15 19.66
C ILE A 126 -3.48 0.24 19.98
N THR A 127 -3.72 0.72 21.21
CA THR A 127 -5.07 1.14 21.65
C THR A 127 -5.61 2.27 20.79
N LEU A 128 -4.78 3.29 20.52
CA LEU A 128 -5.19 4.40 19.64
C LEU A 128 -5.46 3.93 18.21
N VAL A 129 -4.66 3.01 17.66
CA VAL A 129 -4.89 2.49 16.31
C VAL A 129 -6.24 1.79 16.23
N LYS A 130 -6.56 0.91 17.18
CA LYS A 130 -7.87 0.23 17.24
C LYS A 130 -9.02 1.23 17.38
N LEU A 131 -8.89 2.18 18.30
CA LEU A 131 -9.90 3.22 18.52
C LEU A 131 -10.14 4.04 17.25
N TYR A 132 -9.11 4.57 16.61
CA TYR A 132 -9.28 5.38 15.40
C TYR A 132 -9.72 4.58 14.17
N TYR A 133 -9.37 3.29 14.10
CA TYR A 133 -9.89 2.39 13.07
C TYR A 133 -11.41 2.23 13.20
N GLU A 134 -11.90 1.92 14.41
CA GLU A 134 -13.32 1.79 14.69
C GLU A 134 -14.06 3.12 14.52
N LEU A 135 -13.53 4.23 15.04
CA LEU A 135 -14.15 5.55 14.90
C LEU A 135 -14.21 6.02 13.44
N ALA A 136 -13.20 5.75 12.62
CA ALA A 136 -13.22 6.08 11.20
C ALA A 136 -14.33 5.31 10.45
N LEU A 137 -14.65 4.10 10.90
CA LEU A 137 -15.62 3.19 10.30
C LEU A 137 -16.99 3.17 11.03
N ALA A 138 -17.15 3.95 12.10
CA ALA A 138 -18.37 4.03 12.89
C ALA A 138 -19.56 4.63 12.09
N PRO A 139 -20.69 3.93 11.94
CA PRO A 139 -21.83 4.45 11.18
C PRO A 139 -22.43 5.70 11.85
N GLY A 140 -22.92 6.64 11.04
CA GLY A 140 -23.60 7.86 11.53
C GLY A 140 -22.67 9.01 11.94
N LEU A 141 -21.36 8.84 11.85
CA LEU A 141 -20.41 9.92 12.09
C LEU A 141 -20.35 10.88 10.89
N GLU A 142 -20.26 12.19 11.16
CA GLU A 142 -20.09 13.19 10.11
C GLU A 142 -18.79 12.95 9.32
N TYR A 143 -18.89 13.08 8.00
CA TYR A 143 -17.78 12.85 7.08
C TYR A 143 -16.49 13.60 7.46
N ALA A 144 -16.59 14.89 7.78
CA ALA A 144 -15.43 15.71 8.13
C ALA A 144 -14.70 15.23 9.40
N ILE A 145 -15.44 14.62 10.34
CA ILE A 145 -14.89 14.06 11.58
C ILE A 145 -14.25 12.70 11.28
N ALA A 146 -14.94 11.84 10.54
CA ALA A 146 -14.41 10.53 10.12
C ALA A 146 -13.07 10.66 9.35
N GLU A 147 -12.94 11.68 8.49
CA GLU A 147 -11.68 12.00 7.80
C GLU A 147 -10.53 12.32 8.76
N ARG A 148 -10.80 13.06 9.85
CA ARG A 148 -9.77 13.39 10.85
C ARG A 148 -9.32 12.13 11.59
N PHE A 149 -10.24 11.24 11.94
CA PHE A 149 -9.94 9.96 12.58
C PHE A 149 -9.19 9.02 11.65
N ALA A 150 -9.60 8.92 10.38
CA ALA A 150 -8.89 8.17 9.35
C ALA A 150 -7.45 8.71 9.16
N SER A 151 -7.28 10.02 9.12
CA SER A 151 -5.95 10.65 9.04
C SER A 151 -5.07 10.27 10.23
N MET A 152 -5.64 10.25 11.44
CA MET A 152 -4.91 9.86 12.65
C MET A 152 -4.53 8.37 12.62
N PHE A 153 -5.43 7.48 12.20
CA PHE A 153 -5.15 6.06 11.97
C PHE A 153 -3.95 5.87 11.02
N MET A 154 -3.93 6.60 9.89
CA MET A 154 -2.82 6.55 8.93
C MET A 154 -1.50 7.05 9.56
N VAL A 155 -1.52 8.12 10.36
CA VAL A 155 -0.31 8.62 11.04
C VAL A 155 0.26 7.60 12.02
N LEU A 156 -0.60 6.92 12.77
CA LEU A 156 -0.20 5.93 13.76
C LEU A 156 0.40 4.66 13.14
N THR A 157 -0.06 4.30 11.93
CA THR A 157 0.35 3.09 11.19
C THR A 157 1.40 3.34 10.11
N LYS A 158 1.68 4.59 9.71
CA LYS A 158 2.60 4.93 8.60
C LYS A 158 4.00 4.35 8.73
N ARG A 159 4.50 4.22 9.96
CA ARG A 159 5.90 3.87 10.25
C ARG A 159 6.00 2.45 10.81
N LYS A 160 6.48 1.52 9.96
CA LYS A 160 6.57 0.08 10.25
C LYS A 160 7.44 -0.29 11.46
N HIS A 161 8.38 0.56 11.86
CA HIS A 161 9.27 0.28 13.01
C HIS A 161 8.62 0.48 14.39
N TYR A 162 7.38 1.00 14.45
CA TYR A 162 6.64 1.13 15.70
C TYR A 162 5.67 -0.02 15.98
N LEU A 163 5.22 -0.74 14.95
CA LEU A 163 4.25 -1.84 15.07
C LEU A 163 4.69 -2.99 14.17
N ARG A 164 4.98 -4.14 14.77
CA ARG A 164 5.32 -5.36 14.05
C ARG A 164 4.05 -5.98 13.49
N GLN A 165 4.07 -6.25 12.19
CA GLN A 165 2.99 -6.89 11.45
C GLN A 165 2.73 -8.30 12.00
N GLY A 166 1.45 -8.68 12.14
CA GLY A 166 1.03 -10.01 12.60
C GLY A 166 1.42 -10.39 14.04
N LYS A 167 2.04 -9.50 14.81
CA LYS A 167 2.43 -9.76 16.21
C LYS A 167 1.83 -8.75 17.18
N ASP A 168 1.98 -7.46 16.89
CA ASP A 168 1.58 -6.40 17.83
C ASP A 168 0.11 -5.98 17.66
N LEU A 169 -0.44 -6.11 16.45
CA LEU A 169 -1.78 -5.63 16.10
C LEU A 169 -2.43 -6.53 15.05
N THR A 170 -3.68 -6.88 15.32
CA THR A 170 -4.61 -7.51 14.37
C THR A 170 -5.85 -6.63 14.25
N LEU A 171 -6.32 -6.40 13.03
CA LEU A 171 -7.54 -5.65 12.69
C LEU A 171 -8.53 -6.57 11.98
N ASP A 172 -9.82 -6.37 12.22
CA ASP A 172 -10.88 -7.05 11.48
C ASP A 172 -11.12 -6.33 10.14
N TRP A 173 -11.11 -7.09 9.04
CA TRP A 173 -11.30 -6.55 7.69
C TRP A 173 -12.77 -6.29 7.34
N ARG A 174 -13.72 -6.92 8.06
CA ARG A 174 -15.15 -6.93 7.70
C ARG A 174 -15.82 -5.55 7.75
N PRO A 175 -15.60 -4.69 8.76
CA PRO A 175 -16.20 -3.35 8.79
C PRO A 175 -15.75 -2.50 7.59
N LEU A 176 -14.47 -2.60 7.24
CA LEU A 176 -13.90 -1.88 6.10
C LEU A 176 -14.43 -2.40 4.76
N TYR A 177 -14.55 -3.72 4.62
CA TYR A 177 -15.14 -4.32 3.43
C TYR A 177 -16.61 -3.94 3.26
N LYS A 178 -17.39 -3.94 4.34
CA LYS A 178 -18.80 -3.52 4.33
C LYS A 178 -18.95 -2.10 3.77
N GLU A 179 -18.11 -1.17 4.21
CA GLU A 179 -18.10 0.21 3.70
C GLU A 179 -17.65 0.28 2.25
N MET A 180 -16.66 -0.53 1.85
CA MET A 180 -16.17 -0.60 0.48
C MET A 180 -17.21 -1.15 -0.50
N LYS A 181 -17.95 -2.19 -0.10
CA LYS A 181 -18.96 -2.90 -0.91
C LYS A 181 -20.04 -1.95 -1.44
N VAL A 182 -20.39 -0.92 -0.68
CA VAL A 182 -21.38 0.12 -1.07
C VAL A 182 -20.97 0.92 -2.32
N PHE A 183 -19.68 1.00 -2.62
CA PHE A 183 -19.17 1.72 -3.81
C PHE A 183 -18.96 0.80 -4.99
N VAL A 184 -18.39 -0.38 -4.75
CA VAL A 184 -17.94 -1.28 -5.83
C VAL A 184 -18.96 -2.35 -6.20
N LEU A 185 -19.93 -2.64 -5.33
CA LEU A 185 -21.04 -3.57 -5.55
C LEU A 185 -22.36 -2.95 -5.08
N PRO A 186 -22.82 -1.85 -5.71
CA PRO A 186 -24.01 -1.14 -5.27
C PRO A 186 -25.30 -1.96 -5.41
N SER A 187 -25.38 -2.86 -6.39
CA SER A 187 -26.54 -3.77 -6.57
C SER A 187 -26.77 -4.70 -5.37
N GLU A 188 -25.71 -5.05 -4.66
CA GLU A 188 -25.74 -5.89 -3.45
C GLU A 188 -25.99 -5.08 -2.18
N SER A 189 -25.96 -3.75 -2.28
CA SER A 189 -26.14 -2.85 -1.15
C SER A 189 -27.58 -2.36 -1.12
N ALA A 190 -28.40 -2.92 -0.22
CA ALA A 190 -29.85 -2.69 -0.10
C ALA A 190 -30.29 -1.20 0.02
N THR A 191 -29.36 -0.26 0.22
CA THR A 191 -29.64 1.18 0.37
C THR A 191 -29.07 1.99 -0.79
N ASN A 192 -29.79 2.02 -1.91
CA ASN A 192 -29.41 2.77 -3.13
C ASN A 192 -29.44 4.31 -3.00
N ASN A 193 -29.84 4.90 -1.86
CA ASN A 193 -30.30 6.30 -1.81
C ASN A 193 -29.57 7.29 -0.88
N THR A 194 -28.32 7.08 -0.46
CA THR A 194 -27.59 8.11 0.31
C THR A 194 -26.16 8.34 -0.18
N PHE A 195 -25.95 8.61 -1.47
CA PHE A 195 -24.63 9.09 -1.95
C PHE A 195 -24.09 10.33 -1.18
N SER A 196 -24.98 11.14 -0.58
CA SER A 196 -24.61 12.29 0.26
C SER A 196 -24.08 11.92 1.66
N SER A 197 -24.36 10.71 2.17
CA SER A 197 -23.90 10.22 3.49
C SER A 197 -22.77 9.19 3.39
N LYS A 198 -22.29 8.90 2.18
CA LYS A 198 -21.26 7.90 1.94
C LYS A 198 -19.87 8.50 2.20
N ARG A 199 -19.00 7.74 2.89
CA ARG A 199 -17.60 8.12 3.16
C ARG A 199 -16.84 8.40 1.85
N ASN A 200 -15.70 9.08 1.93
CA ASN A 200 -14.87 9.24 0.74
C ASN A 200 -14.16 7.93 0.40
N ILE A 201 -14.46 7.39 -0.77
CA ILE A 201 -13.85 6.16 -1.29
C ILE A 201 -12.33 6.22 -1.30
N ARG A 202 -11.73 7.37 -1.61
CA ARG A 202 -10.26 7.53 -1.59
C ARG A 202 -9.69 7.37 -0.18
N THR A 203 -10.43 7.79 0.83
CA THR A 203 -10.04 7.64 2.24
C THR A 203 -10.17 6.19 2.66
N LEU A 204 -11.23 5.49 2.26
CA LEU A 204 -11.38 4.05 2.49
C LEU A 204 -10.25 3.26 1.82
N THR A 205 -9.91 3.52 0.55
CA THR A 205 -8.80 2.88 -0.16
C THR A 205 -7.46 3.11 0.56
N LYS A 206 -7.24 4.31 1.11
CA LYS A 206 -6.07 4.58 1.96
C LYS A 206 -6.11 3.77 3.25
N ILE A 207 -7.22 3.75 3.98
CA ILE A 207 -7.37 2.93 5.18
C ILE A 207 -7.06 1.47 4.86
N CYS A 208 -7.59 0.90 3.77
CA CYS A 208 -7.28 -0.46 3.34
C CYS A 208 -5.77 -0.66 3.17
N THR A 209 -5.09 0.26 2.48
CA THR A 209 -3.64 0.14 2.22
C THR A 209 -2.81 0.14 3.51
N PHE A 210 -3.21 0.87 4.55
CA PHE A 210 -2.54 0.84 5.86
C PHE A 210 -2.99 -0.33 6.73
N ALA A 211 -4.26 -0.75 6.65
CA ALA A 211 -4.85 -1.82 7.46
C ALA A 211 -4.48 -3.23 6.95
N GLN A 212 -4.25 -3.40 5.64
CA GLN A 212 -3.94 -4.68 4.99
C GLN A 212 -2.76 -5.42 5.64
N LEU A 213 -1.78 -4.69 6.17
CA LEU A 213 -0.60 -5.25 6.85
C LEU A 213 -0.90 -5.80 8.27
N PHE A 214 -2.10 -5.52 8.78
CA PHE A 214 -2.56 -5.91 10.11
C PHE A 214 -3.78 -6.83 10.07
N PHE A 215 -4.22 -7.27 8.88
CA PHE A 215 -5.18 -8.37 8.78
C PHE A 215 -4.47 -9.69 8.99
N ASP A 216 -5.14 -10.61 9.69
CA ASP A 216 -4.59 -11.94 9.95
C ASP A 216 -4.53 -12.75 8.63
N PRO A 217 -3.37 -13.31 8.24
CA PRO A 217 -3.29 -14.23 7.12
C PRO A 217 -4.24 -15.43 7.22
N SER A 218 -4.67 -15.84 8.43
CA SER A 218 -5.66 -16.90 8.60
C SER A 218 -7.04 -16.56 8.05
N GLU A 219 -7.35 -15.27 7.83
CA GLU A 219 -8.61 -14.81 7.27
C GLU A 219 -8.66 -14.91 5.74
N VAL A 220 -7.55 -15.23 5.06
CA VAL A 220 -7.49 -15.32 3.60
C VAL A 220 -8.59 -16.23 3.02
N PRO A 221 -8.83 -17.46 3.52
CA PRO A 221 -9.92 -18.30 3.02
C PRO A 221 -11.30 -17.63 3.18
N ALA A 222 -11.58 -17.03 4.34
CA ALA A 222 -12.85 -16.34 4.58
C ALA A 222 -13.03 -15.12 3.65
N MET A 223 -11.95 -14.38 3.37
CA MET A 223 -11.97 -13.29 2.40
C MET A 223 -12.23 -13.81 0.97
N LEU A 224 -11.62 -14.93 0.58
CA LEU A 224 -11.85 -15.54 -0.72
C LEU A 224 -13.28 -16.06 -0.87
N GLU A 225 -13.84 -16.70 0.17
CA GLU A 225 -15.23 -17.17 0.18
C GLU A 225 -16.24 -16.02 0.05
N GLU A 226 -15.96 -14.84 0.61
CA GLU A 226 -16.81 -13.66 0.45
C GLU A 226 -16.63 -12.98 -0.93
N LEU A 227 -15.40 -12.92 -1.46
CA LEU A 227 -15.08 -12.15 -2.66
C LEU A 227 -15.30 -12.92 -3.98
N LEU A 228 -14.89 -14.20 -4.02
CA LEU A 228 -14.91 -15.00 -5.26
C LEU A 228 -16.30 -15.25 -5.85
N PRO A 229 -17.39 -15.41 -5.07
CA PRO A 229 -18.72 -15.61 -5.64
C PRO A 229 -19.18 -14.46 -6.55
N PHE A 230 -18.64 -13.26 -6.35
CA PHE A 230 -18.95 -12.11 -7.21
C PHE A 230 -18.18 -12.13 -8.52
N PHE A 231 -17.13 -12.94 -8.69
CA PHE A 231 -16.33 -12.97 -9.91
C PHE A 231 -17.16 -13.55 -11.06
N SER A 232 -17.33 -12.79 -12.13
CA SER A 232 -18.05 -13.24 -13.31
C SER A 232 -17.46 -12.63 -14.58
N MET A 233 -17.35 -13.44 -15.63
CA MET A 233 -17.00 -12.97 -16.97
C MET A 233 -18.22 -12.61 -17.80
N SER A 234 -19.44 -12.96 -17.36
CA SER A 234 -20.68 -12.52 -18.00
C SER A 234 -20.90 -11.02 -17.82
N PHE A 235 -20.45 -10.48 -16.69
CA PHE A 235 -20.39 -9.05 -16.42
C PHE A 235 -18.95 -8.69 -16.06
N SER A 236 -18.16 -8.26 -17.06
CA SER A 236 -16.72 -8.04 -16.89
C SER A 236 -16.36 -7.12 -15.72
N GLU A 237 -17.19 -6.12 -15.44
CA GLU A 237 -17.05 -5.22 -14.28
C GLU A 237 -16.84 -5.98 -12.96
N HIS A 238 -17.57 -7.08 -12.75
CA HIS A 238 -17.44 -7.89 -11.55
C HIS A 238 -16.06 -8.54 -11.43
N ALA A 239 -15.51 -9.05 -12.53
CA ALA A 239 -14.15 -9.60 -12.54
C ALA A 239 -13.10 -8.54 -12.17
N PHE A 240 -13.26 -7.31 -12.66
CA PHE A 240 -12.42 -6.18 -12.26
C PHE A 240 -12.62 -5.80 -10.79
N VAL A 241 -13.86 -5.72 -10.30
CA VAL A 241 -14.13 -5.37 -8.89
C VAL A 241 -13.50 -6.39 -7.95
N VAL A 242 -13.72 -7.68 -8.18
CA VAL A 242 -13.15 -8.74 -7.34
C VAL A 242 -11.63 -8.70 -7.36
N THR A 243 -11.00 -8.60 -8.54
CA THR A 243 -9.53 -8.53 -8.64
C THR A 243 -8.97 -7.27 -7.95
N GLY A 244 -9.67 -6.14 -8.06
CA GLY A 244 -9.31 -4.90 -7.37
C GLY A 244 -9.39 -5.03 -5.85
N LEU A 245 -10.45 -5.66 -5.34
CA LEU A 245 -10.64 -5.92 -3.91
C LEU A 245 -9.59 -6.89 -3.36
N LEU A 246 -9.28 -7.96 -4.10
CA LEU A 246 -8.20 -8.88 -3.76
C LEU A 246 -6.86 -8.13 -3.66
N ASN A 247 -6.55 -7.26 -4.61
CA ASN A 247 -5.32 -6.47 -4.53
C ASN A 247 -5.34 -5.48 -3.35
N LEU A 248 -6.47 -4.84 -3.08
CA LEU A 248 -6.57 -3.79 -2.07
C LEU A 248 -6.57 -4.33 -0.63
N MET A 249 -7.21 -5.47 -0.39
CA MET A 249 -7.54 -5.92 0.97
C MET A 249 -6.82 -7.18 1.40
N LEU A 250 -6.44 -8.08 0.49
CA LEU A 250 -5.92 -9.39 0.88
C LEU A 250 -4.56 -9.24 1.60
N PRO A 251 -4.38 -9.77 2.82
CA PRO A 251 -3.09 -9.77 3.48
C PRO A 251 -2.08 -10.61 2.69
N SER A 252 -0.82 -10.16 2.68
CA SER A 252 0.28 -10.82 1.98
C SER A 252 1.30 -11.47 2.91
N GLY A 253 1.11 -11.37 4.23
CA GLY A 253 2.00 -11.99 5.23
C GLY A 253 2.02 -13.51 5.14
N ALA A 254 3.17 -14.11 5.43
CA ALA A 254 3.28 -15.56 5.53
C ALA A 254 2.32 -16.09 6.62
N PRO A 255 1.52 -17.12 6.31
CA PRO A 255 0.60 -17.73 7.28
C PRO A 255 1.35 -18.51 8.37
N PRO A 256 0.68 -18.93 9.45
CA PRO A 256 1.28 -19.80 10.44
C PRO A 256 1.76 -21.14 9.85
N ALA A 257 2.95 -21.61 10.28
CA ALA A 257 3.54 -22.85 9.78
C ALA A 257 2.69 -24.11 10.05
N GLY A 258 1.84 -24.07 11.08
CA GLY A 258 0.99 -25.19 11.50
C GLY A 258 -0.23 -25.45 10.61
N GLU A 259 -0.51 -24.60 9.62
CA GLU A 259 -1.71 -24.69 8.79
C GLU A 259 -1.38 -24.78 7.29
N PRO A 260 -1.18 -26.01 6.76
CA PRO A 260 -0.79 -26.21 5.37
C PRO A 260 -1.77 -25.62 4.35
N LYS A 261 -3.07 -25.55 4.67
CA LYS A 261 -4.12 -25.03 3.77
C LYS A 261 -4.05 -23.52 3.54
N LEU A 262 -3.41 -22.79 4.44
CA LEU A 262 -3.24 -21.34 4.33
C LEU A 262 -2.05 -20.96 3.46
N GLN A 263 -1.19 -21.92 3.12
CA GLN A 263 0.02 -21.67 2.37
C GLN A 263 -0.28 -21.08 0.99
N PRO A 264 0.55 -20.12 0.50
CA PRO A 264 0.34 -19.48 -0.81
C PRO A 264 0.09 -20.45 -1.95
N GLN A 265 0.72 -21.62 -1.93
CA GLN A 265 0.56 -22.66 -2.95
C GLN A 265 -0.88 -23.15 -3.14
N ASN A 266 -1.77 -23.00 -2.15
CA ASN A 266 -3.16 -23.46 -2.29
C ASN A 266 -4.05 -22.46 -3.02
N TYR A 267 -3.79 -21.15 -2.89
CA TYR A 267 -4.64 -20.12 -3.49
C TYR A 267 -3.97 -19.39 -4.67
N LEU A 268 -2.65 -19.48 -4.83
CA LEU A 268 -1.96 -18.94 -6.00
C LEU A 268 -2.50 -19.49 -7.32
N PRO A 269 -2.76 -20.81 -7.48
CA PRO A 269 -3.36 -21.33 -8.72
C PRO A 269 -4.68 -20.65 -9.08
N THR A 270 -5.50 -20.30 -8.08
CA THR A 270 -6.73 -19.54 -8.29
C THR A 270 -6.43 -18.15 -8.86
N PHE A 271 -5.44 -17.41 -8.32
CA PHE A 271 -5.09 -16.09 -8.86
C PHE A 271 -4.57 -16.14 -10.29
N PHE A 272 -3.70 -17.11 -10.60
CA PHE A 272 -3.24 -17.31 -11.98
C PHE A 272 -4.38 -17.71 -12.93
N HIS A 273 -5.32 -18.53 -12.47
CA HIS A 273 -6.51 -18.85 -13.25
C HIS A 273 -7.38 -17.61 -13.50
N LEU A 274 -7.74 -16.84 -12.47
CA LEU A 274 -8.51 -15.60 -12.61
C LEU A 274 -7.81 -14.59 -13.53
N TRP A 275 -6.48 -14.48 -13.41
CA TRP A 275 -5.66 -13.65 -14.28
C TRP A 275 -5.79 -14.06 -15.75
N SER A 276 -5.68 -15.37 -16.02
CA SER A 276 -5.80 -15.91 -17.38
C SER A 276 -7.18 -15.74 -18.02
N LEU A 277 -8.23 -15.47 -17.24
CA LEU A 277 -9.59 -15.24 -17.77
C LEU A 277 -9.77 -13.83 -18.34
N VAL A 278 -9.08 -12.83 -17.78
CA VAL A 278 -9.18 -11.42 -18.21
C VAL A 278 -7.96 -11.02 -19.03
N ASN A 279 -7.79 -11.68 -20.18
CA ASN A 279 -6.65 -11.44 -21.06
C ASN A 279 -6.67 -10.02 -21.66
N ARG A 280 -5.47 -9.52 -22.01
CA ARG A 280 -5.25 -8.22 -22.68
C ARG A 280 -5.74 -7.00 -21.88
N SER A 281 -5.89 -7.14 -20.57
CA SER A 281 -6.15 -6.03 -19.65
C SER A 281 -4.87 -5.55 -18.98
N MET A 282 -4.52 -4.28 -19.14
CA MET A 282 -3.37 -3.69 -18.44
C MET A 282 -3.65 -3.57 -16.94
N MET A 283 -4.91 -3.24 -16.60
CA MET A 283 -5.32 -3.07 -15.20
C MET A 283 -5.18 -4.36 -14.39
N ILE A 284 -5.56 -5.50 -14.97
CA ILE A 284 -5.42 -6.81 -14.30
C ILE A 284 -3.95 -7.21 -14.19
N ASP A 285 -3.13 -7.02 -15.24
CA ASP A 285 -1.68 -7.29 -15.18
C ASP A 285 -1.03 -6.47 -14.05
N ILE A 286 -1.36 -5.18 -13.90
CA ILE A 286 -0.85 -4.33 -12.82
C ILE A 286 -1.27 -4.84 -11.44
N ARG A 287 -2.54 -5.22 -11.26
CA ARG A 287 -3.09 -5.68 -9.98
C ARG A 287 -2.47 -7.01 -9.56
N MET A 288 -2.36 -7.97 -10.47
CA MET A 288 -1.72 -9.26 -10.21
C MET A 288 -0.24 -9.09 -9.90
N MET A 289 0.47 -8.24 -10.66
CA MET A 289 1.87 -7.90 -10.39
C MET A 289 2.06 -7.29 -8.99
N ASP A 290 1.16 -6.41 -8.52
CA ASP A 290 1.22 -5.87 -7.15
C ASP A 290 0.95 -6.93 -6.07
N ILE A 291 -0.02 -7.84 -6.29
CA ILE A 291 -0.29 -8.96 -5.38
C ILE A 291 0.95 -9.85 -5.24
N PHE A 292 1.49 -10.33 -6.36
CA PHE A 292 2.61 -11.27 -6.36
C PHE A 292 3.89 -10.63 -5.80
N SER A 293 4.15 -9.36 -6.13
CA SER A 293 5.29 -8.63 -5.56
C SER A 293 5.16 -8.34 -4.06
N ARG A 294 3.93 -8.22 -3.52
CA ARG A 294 3.70 -8.16 -2.05
C ARG A 294 3.91 -9.52 -1.40
N GLN A 295 3.39 -10.59 -1.97
CA GLN A 295 3.60 -11.94 -1.46
C GLN A 295 5.08 -12.34 -1.45
N ALA A 296 5.81 -12.11 -2.55
CA ALA A 296 7.24 -12.41 -2.62
C ALA A 296 8.02 -11.71 -1.48
N ARG A 297 7.76 -10.41 -1.27
CA ARG A 297 8.40 -9.62 -0.20
C ARG A 297 8.05 -10.13 1.20
N ASP A 298 6.77 -10.41 1.45
CA ASP A 298 6.26 -10.69 2.79
C ASP A 298 6.41 -12.16 3.20
N CYS A 299 6.57 -13.07 2.24
CA CYS A 299 6.95 -14.46 2.46
C CYS A 299 8.47 -14.67 2.50
N LEU A 300 9.26 -13.66 2.14
CA LEU A 300 10.72 -13.74 2.19
C LEU A 300 11.20 -13.97 3.63
N GLY A 301 11.96 -15.04 3.84
CA GLY A 301 12.47 -15.44 5.15
C GLY A 301 11.53 -16.29 6.00
N ALA A 302 10.35 -16.67 5.49
CA ALA A 302 9.49 -17.65 6.14
C ALA A 302 10.01 -19.07 5.87
N GLU A 303 10.60 -19.71 6.88
CA GLU A 303 11.24 -21.04 6.76
C GLU A 303 10.31 -22.14 6.21
N HIS A 304 9.01 -22.00 6.44
CA HIS A 304 8.00 -23.00 6.05
C HIS A 304 7.46 -22.78 4.63
N VAL A 305 7.77 -21.65 3.97
CA VAL A 305 7.36 -21.39 2.59
C VAL A 305 8.46 -21.92 1.67
N PRO A 306 8.18 -22.87 0.77
CA PRO A 306 9.17 -23.36 -0.18
C PRO A 306 9.75 -22.21 -1.01
N PHE A 307 11.08 -22.13 -1.05
CA PHE A 307 11.79 -21.09 -1.78
C PHE A 307 12.90 -21.72 -2.63
N GLY A 308 12.70 -21.70 -3.95
CA GLY A 308 13.55 -22.37 -4.93
C GLY A 308 14.21 -21.41 -5.94
N PRO A 309 14.67 -21.92 -7.09
CA PRO A 309 15.18 -21.10 -8.20
C PRO A 309 14.15 -20.11 -8.79
N SER A 310 12.87 -20.38 -8.56
CA SER A 310 11.71 -19.54 -8.93
C SER A 310 11.10 -18.80 -7.73
N GLY A 311 11.89 -18.59 -6.66
CA GLY A 311 11.40 -18.05 -5.40
C GLY A 311 10.30 -18.94 -4.82
N MET A 312 9.18 -18.34 -4.42
CA MET A 312 7.99 -19.08 -3.96
C MET A 312 7.04 -19.53 -5.10
N PHE A 313 7.35 -19.24 -6.35
CA PHE A 313 6.50 -19.54 -7.50
C PHE A 313 6.98 -20.79 -8.24
N THR A 314 6.12 -21.38 -9.07
CA THR A 314 6.53 -22.45 -10.00
C THR A 314 7.21 -21.88 -11.25
N GLU A 315 7.90 -22.70 -12.03
CA GLU A 315 8.55 -22.26 -13.27
C GLU A 315 7.54 -21.72 -14.28
N GLU A 316 6.37 -22.36 -14.39
CA GLU A 316 5.27 -21.92 -15.29
C GLU A 316 4.68 -20.59 -14.83
N GLN A 317 4.50 -20.41 -13.52
CA GLN A 317 4.03 -19.16 -12.93
C GLN A 317 5.03 -18.03 -13.18
N THR A 318 6.33 -18.28 -12.97
CA THR A 318 7.42 -17.36 -13.27
C THR A 318 7.41 -16.97 -14.75
N SER A 319 7.29 -17.94 -15.65
CA SER A 319 7.21 -17.72 -17.10
C SER A 319 6.03 -16.82 -17.49
N MET A 320 4.86 -17.05 -16.89
CA MET A 320 3.67 -16.22 -17.10
C MET A 320 3.88 -14.80 -16.58
N ILE A 321 4.51 -14.62 -15.42
CA ILE A 321 4.83 -13.31 -14.85
C ILE A 321 5.82 -12.56 -15.75
N PHE A 322 6.91 -13.19 -16.21
CA PHE A 322 7.85 -12.54 -17.15
C PHE A 322 7.20 -12.15 -18.47
N THR A 323 6.28 -12.97 -18.98
CA THR A 323 5.48 -12.61 -20.16
C THR A 323 4.64 -11.36 -19.91
N ALA A 324 4.02 -11.24 -18.73
CA ALA A 324 3.28 -10.03 -18.35
C ALA A 324 4.19 -8.81 -18.13
N ILE A 325 5.39 -9.01 -17.57
CA ILE A 325 6.40 -7.96 -17.42
C ILE A 325 6.72 -7.36 -18.80
N LEU A 326 7.01 -8.20 -19.80
CA LEU A 326 7.27 -7.74 -21.17
C LEU A 326 6.10 -6.93 -21.73
N ARG A 327 4.85 -7.34 -21.47
CA ARG A 327 3.67 -6.56 -21.86
C ARG A 327 3.58 -5.22 -21.14
N LEU A 328 3.82 -5.19 -19.83
CA LEU A 328 3.76 -3.99 -18.97
C LEU A 328 4.87 -2.98 -19.26
N LEU A 329 5.99 -3.41 -19.82
CA LEU A 329 7.05 -2.51 -20.28
C LEU A 329 6.69 -1.79 -21.59
N GLU A 330 5.61 -2.21 -22.26
CA GLU A 330 5.07 -1.61 -23.50
C GLU A 330 6.14 -1.42 -24.58
N ILE A 331 7.03 -2.40 -24.70
CA ILE A 331 8.08 -2.42 -25.69
C ILE A 331 7.46 -2.79 -27.05
N PRO A 332 7.64 -1.98 -28.10
CA PRO A 332 7.10 -2.27 -29.41
C PRO A 332 7.84 -3.46 -30.01
N VAL A 333 7.08 -4.45 -30.48
CA VAL A 333 7.62 -5.59 -31.22
C VAL A 333 6.95 -5.63 -32.58
N GLY A 334 7.73 -5.39 -33.64
CA GLY A 334 7.22 -5.28 -35.00
C GLY A 334 6.32 -4.05 -35.20
N GLN A 335 5.11 -4.27 -35.72
CA GLN A 335 4.15 -3.20 -36.02
C GLN A 335 3.10 -2.97 -34.91
N ALA A 336 3.08 -3.83 -33.88
CA ALA A 336 2.15 -3.70 -32.77
C ALA A 336 2.70 -2.74 -31.72
N THR A 337 1.90 -1.72 -31.36
CA THR A 337 2.28 -0.70 -30.38
C THR A 337 1.87 -1.04 -28.95
N THR A 338 0.88 -1.91 -28.75
CA THR A 338 0.46 -2.37 -27.42
C THR A 338 -0.14 -3.78 -27.47
N PRO A 339 0.15 -4.65 -26.48
CA PRO A 339 -0.49 -5.95 -26.34
C PRO A 339 -1.90 -5.85 -25.75
N TYR A 340 -2.26 -4.72 -25.16
CA TYR A 340 -3.51 -4.51 -24.42
C TYR A 340 -4.66 -4.05 -25.31
N SER A 341 -5.89 -4.19 -24.81
CA SER A 341 -7.11 -3.76 -25.47
C SER A 341 -7.86 -2.76 -24.60
N ALA A 342 -7.91 -1.50 -25.03
CA ALA A 342 -8.62 -0.45 -24.30
C ALA A 342 -10.12 -0.75 -24.09
N SER A 343 -10.75 -1.51 -24.99
CA SER A 343 -12.14 -1.94 -24.83
C SER A 343 -12.34 -2.95 -23.71
N VAL A 344 -11.32 -3.75 -23.38
CA VAL A 344 -11.37 -4.68 -22.24
C VAL A 344 -11.33 -3.89 -20.94
N ASP A 345 -10.40 -2.93 -20.82
CA ASP A 345 -10.25 -2.09 -19.63
C ASP A 345 -11.42 -1.12 -19.43
N LEU A 346 -12.13 -0.74 -20.49
CA LEU A 346 -13.40 0.01 -20.38
C LEU A 346 -14.45 -0.75 -19.55
N GLY A 347 -14.35 -2.09 -19.51
CA GLY A 347 -15.18 -2.96 -18.68
C GLY A 347 -14.92 -2.85 -17.17
N ALA A 348 -13.93 -2.08 -16.71
CA ALA A 348 -13.59 -1.98 -15.29
C ALA A 348 -14.70 -1.35 -14.41
N GLY A 349 -15.56 -0.49 -14.97
CA GLY A 349 -16.70 0.08 -14.27
C GLY A 349 -16.33 0.71 -12.91
N GLN A 350 -17.03 0.34 -11.84
CA GLN A 350 -16.78 0.82 -10.48
C GLN A 350 -15.42 0.39 -9.90
N ALA A 351 -14.73 -0.58 -10.49
CA ALA A 351 -13.41 -1.00 -10.02
C ALA A 351 -12.35 0.12 -10.13
N ILE A 352 -12.57 1.12 -10.99
CA ILE A 352 -11.67 2.30 -11.12
C ILE A 352 -11.61 3.08 -9.81
N LEU A 353 -12.66 3.05 -8.99
CA LEU A 353 -12.73 3.78 -7.72
C LEU A 353 -11.71 3.29 -6.69
N ILE A 354 -11.27 2.03 -6.81
CA ILE A 354 -10.34 1.38 -5.88
C ILE A 354 -8.94 1.22 -6.44
N ASP A 355 -8.68 1.76 -7.63
CA ASP A 355 -7.33 1.73 -8.22
C ASP A 355 -6.38 2.68 -7.52
N ARG A 356 -5.11 2.26 -7.49
CA ARG A 356 -4.01 3.07 -6.98
C ARG A 356 -3.56 4.06 -8.05
N ASP A 357 -3.12 5.23 -7.60
CA ASP A 357 -2.54 6.24 -8.49
C ASP A 357 -1.25 5.70 -9.13
N PRO A 358 -1.21 5.49 -10.46
CA PRO A 358 -0.07 4.89 -11.14
C PRO A 358 1.18 5.79 -11.08
N ARG A 359 1.03 7.08 -10.79
CA ARG A 359 2.18 7.99 -10.59
C ARG A 359 2.90 7.71 -9.28
N LYS A 360 2.15 7.29 -8.25
CA LYS A 360 2.67 6.96 -6.91
C LYS A 360 3.05 5.48 -6.78
N HIS A 361 2.41 4.62 -7.58
CA HIS A 361 2.59 3.19 -7.58
C HIS A 361 2.86 2.69 -9.02
N PRO A 362 4.01 3.05 -9.62
CA PRO A 362 4.34 2.61 -10.97
C PRO A 362 4.50 1.09 -11.02
N SER A 363 4.04 0.45 -12.10
CA SER A 363 4.17 -1.00 -12.31
C SER A 363 5.63 -1.46 -12.22
N SER A 364 6.58 -0.66 -12.72
CA SER A 364 8.01 -0.92 -12.63
C SER A 364 8.51 -1.16 -11.20
N HIS A 365 7.92 -0.52 -10.19
CA HIS A 365 8.26 -0.78 -8.79
C HIS A 365 7.80 -2.18 -8.35
N SER A 366 6.58 -2.59 -8.72
CA SER A 366 6.08 -3.94 -8.44
C SER A 366 6.86 -5.01 -9.17
N ILE A 367 7.24 -4.77 -10.44
CA ILE A 367 8.09 -5.64 -11.24
C ILE A 367 9.43 -5.84 -10.54
N ALA A 368 10.17 -4.76 -10.28
CA ALA A 368 11.48 -4.82 -9.64
C ALA A 368 11.43 -5.50 -8.27
N ARG A 369 10.43 -5.15 -7.45
CA ARG A 369 10.22 -5.79 -6.15
C ARG A 369 9.99 -7.29 -6.26
N TRP A 370 9.14 -7.74 -7.18
CA TRP A 370 8.89 -9.17 -7.34
C TRP A 370 10.14 -9.92 -7.76
N ILE A 371 10.89 -9.39 -8.74
CA ILE A 371 12.13 -10.00 -9.22
C ILE A 371 13.10 -10.16 -8.06
N ILE A 372 13.46 -9.06 -7.39
CA ILE A 372 14.48 -9.09 -6.33
C ILE A 372 14.04 -9.94 -5.14
N MET A 373 12.79 -9.81 -4.70
CA MET A 373 12.27 -10.56 -3.54
C MET A 373 12.03 -12.04 -3.86
N SER A 374 12.22 -12.47 -5.10
CA SER A 374 12.11 -13.86 -5.53
C SER A 374 13.47 -14.46 -5.93
N LEU A 375 14.56 -13.69 -5.93
CA LEU A 375 15.91 -14.21 -6.17
C LEU A 375 16.36 -15.12 -5.02
N SER A 376 17.02 -16.23 -5.38
CA SER A 376 17.62 -17.16 -4.42
C SER A 376 19.01 -17.59 -4.88
N PRO A 377 19.90 -18.02 -3.97
CA PRO A 377 21.20 -18.60 -4.36
C PRO A 377 21.05 -19.83 -5.27
N GLN A 378 19.95 -20.58 -5.12
CA GLN A 378 19.63 -21.75 -5.95
C GLN A 378 19.40 -21.39 -7.42
N CYS A 379 19.18 -20.11 -7.75
CA CYS A 379 19.12 -19.66 -9.14
C CYS A 379 20.40 -19.97 -9.93
N LEU A 380 21.57 -20.07 -9.27
CA LEU A 380 22.87 -20.39 -9.88
C LEU A 380 23.05 -21.90 -10.13
N GLU A 381 22.28 -22.74 -9.43
CA GLU A 381 22.35 -24.20 -9.51
C GLU A 381 21.34 -24.77 -10.52
N ALA A 382 20.44 -23.92 -11.05
CA ALA A 382 19.40 -24.30 -11.97
C ALA A 382 19.96 -24.66 -13.35
N SER A 383 20.14 -25.96 -13.61
CA SER A 383 20.70 -26.49 -14.86
C SER A 383 19.80 -26.32 -16.09
N ASN A 384 18.52 -25.98 -15.90
CA ASN A 384 17.54 -25.80 -16.97
C ASN A 384 17.47 -24.36 -17.49
N GLU A 385 18.26 -23.43 -16.94
CA GLU A 385 18.21 -21.99 -17.26
C GLU A 385 16.81 -21.36 -17.08
N GLN A 386 15.94 -21.95 -16.26
CA GLN A 386 14.57 -21.46 -16.01
C GLN A 386 14.42 -20.72 -14.66
N SER A 387 15.53 -20.35 -14.01
CA SER A 387 15.47 -19.59 -12.75
C SER A 387 15.12 -18.12 -12.98
N ILE A 388 14.72 -17.41 -11.92
CA ILE A 388 14.40 -15.97 -12.00
C ILE A 388 15.60 -15.14 -12.47
N LEU A 389 16.81 -15.55 -12.10
CA LEU A 389 18.03 -14.87 -12.54
C LEU A 389 18.24 -14.99 -14.06
N HIS A 390 18.07 -16.18 -14.63
CA HIS A 390 18.18 -16.39 -16.08
C HIS A 390 17.10 -15.62 -16.85
N HIS A 391 15.86 -15.62 -16.34
CA HIS A 391 14.79 -14.82 -16.93
C HIS A 391 15.07 -13.30 -16.84
N LEU A 392 15.66 -12.84 -15.74
CA LEU A 392 16.08 -11.44 -15.58
C LEU A 392 17.21 -11.09 -16.56
N GLU A 393 18.21 -11.97 -16.71
CA GLU A 393 19.27 -11.80 -17.70
C GLU A 393 18.70 -11.70 -19.11
N GLY A 394 17.84 -12.64 -19.50
CA GLY A 394 17.17 -12.62 -20.80
C GLY A 394 16.31 -11.37 -21.00
N LEU A 395 15.62 -10.89 -19.95
CA LEU A 395 14.90 -9.62 -19.98
C LEU A 395 15.85 -8.45 -20.24
N ILE A 396 16.94 -8.33 -19.48
CA ILE A 396 17.92 -7.24 -19.62
C ILE A 396 18.53 -7.23 -21.03
N GLN A 397 18.95 -8.39 -21.54
CA GLN A 397 19.46 -8.54 -22.91
C GLN A 397 18.40 -8.15 -23.94
N GLY A 398 17.15 -8.58 -23.75
CA GLY A 398 16.04 -8.28 -24.65
C GLY A 398 15.68 -6.79 -24.71
N VAL A 399 15.90 -6.04 -23.63
CA VAL A 399 15.58 -4.60 -23.57
C VAL A 399 16.77 -3.68 -23.82
N GLU A 400 17.99 -4.21 -23.98
CA GLU A 400 19.24 -3.44 -24.06
C GLU A 400 19.18 -2.32 -25.11
N THR A 401 18.69 -2.65 -26.31
CA THR A 401 18.61 -1.69 -27.43
C THR A 401 17.65 -0.52 -27.17
N PHE A 402 16.72 -0.65 -26.23
CA PHE A 402 15.76 0.40 -25.84
C PHE A 402 16.33 1.40 -24.83
N PHE A 403 17.54 1.17 -24.32
CA PHE A 403 18.27 2.13 -23.50
C PHE A 403 19.15 3.09 -24.32
N HIS A 404 19.34 2.83 -25.61
CA HIS A 404 20.10 3.75 -26.45
C HIS A 404 19.38 5.12 -26.53
N PRO A 405 20.08 6.27 -26.36
CA PRO A 405 19.42 7.59 -26.32
C PRO A 405 18.55 7.91 -27.54
N SER A 406 18.94 7.42 -28.72
CA SER A 406 18.17 7.59 -29.96
C SER A 406 16.92 6.71 -30.06
N ASN A 407 16.74 5.73 -29.16
CA ASN A 407 15.60 4.81 -29.13
C ASN A 407 14.66 5.14 -27.96
N SER A 408 14.13 6.38 -27.99
CA SER A 408 13.23 6.89 -26.96
C SER A 408 11.76 6.71 -27.34
N GLY A 409 10.92 6.37 -26.37
CA GLY A 409 9.48 6.16 -26.57
C GLY A 409 8.73 6.01 -25.24
N ASN A 410 7.51 5.47 -25.32
CA ASN A 410 6.67 5.28 -24.13
C ASN A 410 7.29 4.31 -23.10
N TRP A 411 8.10 3.35 -23.56
CA TRP A 411 8.86 2.39 -22.74
C TRP A 411 10.01 3.02 -21.94
N THR A 412 10.55 4.16 -22.37
CA THR A 412 11.77 4.74 -21.78
C THR A 412 11.62 5.03 -20.29
N LYS A 413 10.47 5.58 -19.88
CA LYS A 413 10.19 5.86 -18.47
C LYS A 413 10.01 4.57 -17.65
N PRO A 414 9.13 3.60 -18.03
CA PRO A 414 9.02 2.31 -17.35
C PRO A 414 10.36 1.57 -17.21
N LEU A 415 11.18 1.54 -18.25
CA LEU A 415 12.51 0.90 -18.24
C LEU A 415 13.47 1.59 -17.29
N SER A 416 13.57 2.92 -17.35
CA SER A 416 14.43 3.69 -16.44
C SER A 416 14.01 3.50 -14.97
N GLN A 417 12.71 3.51 -14.72
CA GLN A 417 12.16 3.23 -13.39
C GLN A 417 12.44 1.79 -12.94
N MET A 418 12.32 0.81 -13.83
CA MET A 418 12.61 -0.59 -13.51
C MET A 418 14.06 -0.77 -13.09
N VAL A 419 15.02 -0.22 -13.84
CA VAL A 419 16.45 -0.29 -13.48
C VAL A 419 16.72 0.40 -12.15
N TYR A 420 16.17 1.60 -11.94
CA TYR A 420 16.29 2.31 -10.67
C TYR A 420 15.78 1.46 -9.49
N TYR A 421 14.58 0.89 -9.60
CA TYR A 421 14.00 0.09 -8.52
C TYR A 421 14.68 -1.27 -8.34
N LEU A 422 15.19 -1.90 -9.40
CA LEU A 422 15.98 -3.13 -9.28
C LEU A 422 17.22 -2.88 -8.42
N ALA A 423 17.93 -1.77 -8.66
CA ALA A 423 19.09 -1.37 -7.87
C ALA A 423 18.74 -0.90 -6.45
N ASP A 424 17.56 -0.29 -6.23
CA ASP A 424 17.11 0.14 -4.90
C ASP A 424 16.65 -1.03 -4.02
N PHE A 425 16.13 -2.11 -4.62
CA PHE A 425 15.68 -3.30 -3.89
C PHE A 425 16.79 -4.30 -3.58
N PHE A 426 17.78 -4.44 -4.46
CA PHE A 426 18.95 -5.32 -4.27
C PHE A 426 19.91 -4.72 -3.24
#